data_AF-A0A9W3SB81-F1
#
_entry.id   AF-A0A9W3SB81-F1
#
_cell.length_a   1.000
_cell.length_b   1.000
_cell.length_c   1.000
_cell.angle_alpha   90.00
_cell.angle_beta   90.00
_cell.angle_gamma   90.00
#
_symmetry.space_group_name_H-M   'P 1'
#
loop_
_entity.id
_entity.type
_entity.pdbx_description
1 polymer ?
#
loop_
_entity_poly.entity_id
_entity_poly.type
_entity_poly.pdbx_seq_one_letter_code
_entity_poly.pdbx_strand_id
1 'polypeptide(L)'
;MKKQEKKSGRVVPLRLNILFLCVFLLFSGIIIQLGKVQIFDGETYKNEVEKRENATVGLSVPRGKIFDREGNPVVDNKSLRTITYTKVKGVKQEEILKSARQLADIIEMPQEDIDKLTETDKKDFWMQLNPELAQDLVSKKEIDKFRDKDITGKELDKKIEDLKRKRVTDKNLQELTAKDIEVLAIKSKMTSGFQMAPQIIKKDVSEQEYAVISENLANLPGVDASVDWERIYVNDGLFRSVLGNVSNADEGLPRERLDYYLVRDYSRNDRVGKSYIEQQYEDVLHGTKKEVRSIADKQGNTIRTETVTEGKSGKNLTLTIDMELQKKSRGEHRKNIKTIYRIRINVRPCFRSDDESEKWPSIINGWEKACRKRWENGSRRLCFRHADKFI
;
A
#
# COMPACT_ATOMS: atom_id res chain seq x y z
N MET A 1 -76.15 -70.93 2.37
CA MET A 1 -75.50 -69.92 1.50
C MET A 1 -75.47 -68.57 2.22
N LYS A 2 -74.31 -68.10 2.69
CA LYS A 2 -74.11 -66.70 3.11
C LYS A 2 -72.79 -66.22 2.50
N LYS A 3 -72.91 -65.06 1.86
CA LYS A 3 -72.02 -64.41 0.89
C LYS A 3 -70.64 -64.12 1.50
N GLN A 4 -69.57 -64.44 0.77
CA GLN A 4 -68.25 -63.86 1.02
C GLN A 4 -68.28 -62.37 0.69
N GLU A 5 -68.05 -61.50 1.67
CA GLU A 5 -67.74 -60.09 1.45
C GLU A 5 -66.25 -59.97 1.09
N LYS A 6 -65.96 -59.75 -0.19
CA LYS A 6 -64.64 -59.28 -0.63
C LYS A 6 -64.47 -57.84 -0.15
N LYS A 7 -63.65 -57.62 0.88
CA LYS A 7 -63.11 -56.29 1.20
C LYS A 7 -62.25 -55.83 0.02
N SER A 8 -62.71 -54.85 -0.75
CA SER A 8 -61.91 -54.25 -1.81
C SER A 8 -60.71 -53.54 -1.18
N GLY A 9 -59.51 -54.10 -1.34
CA GLY A 9 -58.30 -53.32 -1.14
C GLY A 9 -58.38 -52.13 -2.10
N ARG A 10 -58.34 -50.90 -1.58
CA ARG A 10 -58.20 -49.71 -2.42
C ARG A 10 -56.83 -49.81 -3.08
N VAL A 11 -56.80 -50.36 -4.30
CA VAL A 11 -55.60 -50.42 -5.12
C VAL A 11 -55.34 -48.98 -5.54
N VAL A 12 -54.36 -48.34 -4.91
CA VAL A 12 -53.89 -47.02 -5.32
C VAL A 12 -53.56 -47.12 -6.82
N PRO A 13 -54.13 -46.27 -7.69
CA PRO A 13 -53.89 -46.40 -9.12
C PRO A 13 -52.40 -46.23 -9.40
N LEU A 14 -51.83 -47.08 -10.26
CA LEU A 14 -50.39 -47.09 -10.59
C LEU A 14 -49.85 -45.67 -10.90
N ARG A 15 -50.67 -44.83 -11.54
CA ARG A 15 -50.37 -43.42 -11.85
C ARG A 15 -50.04 -42.58 -10.61
N LEU A 16 -50.71 -42.85 -9.48
CA LEU A 16 -50.50 -42.12 -8.22
C LEU A 16 -49.22 -42.60 -7.52
N ASN A 17 -48.87 -43.88 -7.59
CA ASN A 17 -47.58 -44.37 -7.08
C ASN A 17 -46.39 -43.84 -7.90
N ILE A 18 -46.55 -43.73 -9.23
CA ILE A 18 -45.54 -43.11 -10.11
C ILE A 18 -45.36 -41.64 -9.74
N LEU A 19 -46.44 -40.91 -9.48
CA LEU A 19 -46.39 -39.52 -9.03
C LEU A 19 -45.62 -39.39 -7.71
N PHE A 20 -45.92 -40.23 -6.71
CA PHE A 20 -45.22 -40.23 -5.43
C PHE A 20 -43.73 -40.57 -5.57
N LEU A 21 -43.37 -41.50 -6.46
CA LEU A 21 -41.97 -41.83 -6.74
C LEU A 21 -41.23 -40.65 -7.39
N CYS A 22 -41.85 -39.97 -8.36
CA CYS A 22 -41.27 -38.77 -8.97
C CYS A 22 -41.04 -37.66 -7.94
N VAL A 23 -42.03 -37.41 -7.06
CA VAL A 23 -41.91 -36.43 -5.98
C VAL A 23 -40.80 -36.84 -5.00
N PHE A 24 -40.73 -38.11 -4.62
CA PHE A 24 -39.69 -38.63 -3.73
C PHE A 24 -38.28 -38.48 -4.32
N LEU A 25 -38.11 -38.74 -5.62
CA LEU A 25 -36.82 -38.56 -6.30
C LEU A 25 -36.41 -37.08 -6.37
N LEU A 26 -37.36 -36.17 -6.60
CA LEU A 26 -37.10 -34.73 -6.56
C LEU A 26 -36.65 -34.28 -5.15
N PHE A 27 -37.36 -34.70 -4.09
CA PHE A 27 -36.97 -34.38 -2.72
C PHE A 27 -35.63 -35.01 -2.34
N SER A 28 -35.37 -36.25 -2.76
CA SER A 28 -34.07 -36.91 -2.55
C SER A 28 -32.93 -36.12 -3.21
N GLY A 29 -33.15 -35.61 -4.43
CA GLY A 29 -32.21 -34.73 -5.12
C GLY A 29 -31.93 -33.44 -4.34
N ILE A 30 -32.96 -32.79 -3.81
CA ILE A 30 -32.83 -31.58 -2.99
C ILE A 30 -32.06 -31.88 -1.70
N ILE A 31 -32.35 -32.99 -1.01
CA ILE A 31 -31.66 -33.38 0.24
C ILE A 31 -30.17 -33.65 -0.04
N ILE A 32 -29.84 -34.35 -1.12
CA ILE A 32 -28.46 -34.60 -1.53
C ILE A 32 -27.74 -33.28 -1.86
N GLN A 33 -28.41 -32.36 -2.56
CA GLN A 33 -27.85 -31.05 -2.87
C GLN A 33 -27.62 -30.21 -1.60
N LEU A 34 -28.55 -30.25 -0.65
CA LEU A 34 -28.43 -29.57 0.65
C LEU A 34 -27.27 -30.16 1.47
N GLY A 35 -27.16 -31.49 1.51
CA GLY A 35 -26.08 -32.20 2.18
C GLY A 35 -24.72 -31.88 1.57
N LYS A 36 -24.62 -31.75 0.24
CA LYS A 36 -23.41 -31.31 -0.44
C LYS A 36 -22.99 -29.90 0.01
N VAL A 37 -23.93 -28.96 0.01
CA VAL A 37 -23.67 -27.55 0.41
C VAL A 37 -23.26 -27.44 1.89
N GLN A 38 -23.85 -28.25 2.77
CA GLN A 38 -23.56 -28.18 4.21
C GLN A 38 -22.30 -28.94 4.64
N ILE A 39 -22.00 -30.09 4.03
CA ILE A 39 -20.89 -30.98 4.45
C ILE A 39 -19.62 -30.73 3.63
N PHE A 40 -19.73 -30.57 2.31
CA PHE A 40 -18.55 -30.37 1.45
C PHE A 40 -18.19 -28.89 1.33
N ASP A 41 -19.19 -28.04 1.07
CA ASP A 41 -18.94 -26.62 0.81
C ASP A 41 -19.13 -25.75 2.07
N GLY A 42 -19.54 -26.35 3.20
CA GLY A 42 -19.87 -25.61 4.43
C GLY A 42 -18.69 -24.82 4.98
N GLU A 43 -17.49 -25.41 4.99
CA GLU A 43 -16.27 -24.71 5.41
C GLU A 43 -15.89 -23.59 4.44
N THR A 44 -16.06 -23.80 3.14
CA THR A 44 -15.79 -22.78 2.11
C THR A 44 -16.75 -21.60 2.25
N TYR A 45 -18.05 -21.84 2.40
CA TYR A 45 -19.04 -20.79 2.61
C TYR A 45 -18.86 -20.08 3.94
N LYS A 46 -18.49 -20.82 5.00
CA LYS A 46 -18.15 -20.21 6.30
C LYS A 46 -16.91 -19.31 6.16
N ASN A 47 -15.87 -19.76 5.47
CA ASN A 47 -14.67 -18.96 5.19
C ASN A 47 -14.98 -17.75 4.30
N GLU A 48 -15.89 -17.85 3.34
CA GLU A 48 -16.34 -16.73 2.51
C GLU A 48 -17.13 -15.69 3.31
N VAL A 49 -17.99 -16.13 4.23
CA VAL A 49 -18.71 -15.25 5.16
C VAL A 49 -17.72 -14.61 6.13
N GLU A 50 -16.80 -15.38 6.72
CA GLU A 50 -15.75 -14.85 7.58
C GLU A 50 -14.82 -13.87 6.86
N LYS A 51 -14.47 -14.08 5.59
CA LYS A 51 -13.70 -13.12 4.79
C LYS A 51 -14.49 -11.84 4.48
N ARG A 52 -15.82 -11.91 4.47
CA ARG A 52 -16.69 -10.74 4.27
C ARG A 52 -16.90 -9.96 5.56
N GLU A 53 -17.02 -10.66 6.69
CA GLU A 53 -17.30 -10.08 8.02
C GLU A 53 -16.02 -9.66 8.75
N ASN A 54 -14.93 -10.41 8.60
CA ASN A 54 -13.67 -10.19 9.31
C ASN A 54 -12.60 -9.61 8.38
N ALA A 55 -11.97 -8.54 8.82
CA ALA A 55 -10.86 -7.90 8.11
C ALA A 55 -9.54 -8.52 8.57
N THR A 56 -8.75 -9.10 7.66
CA THR A 56 -7.33 -9.35 7.95
C THR A 56 -6.53 -8.11 7.56
N VAL A 57 -5.83 -7.54 8.53
CA VAL A 57 -4.95 -6.38 8.37
C VAL A 57 -3.51 -6.83 8.54
N GLY A 58 -2.66 -6.47 7.59
CA GLY A 58 -1.22 -6.70 7.67
C GLY A 58 -0.53 -5.53 8.36
N LEU A 59 0.18 -5.80 9.45
CA LEU A 59 1.08 -4.86 10.12
C LEU A 59 2.52 -5.06 9.60
N SER A 60 3.24 -3.94 9.50
CA SER A 60 4.60 -3.94 8.97
C SER A 60 5.58 -4.60 9.95
N VAL A 61 6.59 -5.27 9.40
CA VAL A 61 7.68 -5.93 10.12
C VAL A 61 9.01 -5.33 9.68
N PRO A 62 10.06 -5.40 10.50
CA PRO A 62 11.36 -4.86 10.10
C PRO A 62 11.91 -5.63 8.88
N ARG A 63 12.54 -4.87 7.97
CA ARG A 63 13.26 -5.44 6.85
C ARG A 63 14.59 -6.03 7.32
N GLY A 64 15.16 -6.94 6.53
CA GLY A 64 16.50 -7.45 6.76
C GLY A 64 17.55 -6.33 6.85
N LYS A 65 18.44 -6.40 7.83
CA LYS A 65 19.56 -5.45 7.98
C LYS A 65 20.62 -5.71 6.91
N ILE A 66 21.36 -4.66 6.54
CA ILE A 66 22.50 -4.79 5.62
C ILE A 66 23.77 -4.51 6.40
N PHE A 67 24.71 -5.44 6.34
CA PHE A 67 26.01 -5.37 6.99
C PHE A 67 27.14 -5.25 5.96
N ASP A 68 28.26 -4.68 6.37
CA ASP A 68 29.50 -4.72 5.61
C ASP A 68 30.22 -6.07 5.81
N ARG A 69 31.35 -6.27 5.13
CA ARG A 69 32.10 -7.53 5.22
C ARG A 69 32.61 -7.86 6.62
N GLU A 70 32.78 -6.84 7.48
CA GLU A 70 33.28 -6.96 8.84
C GLU A 70 32.13 -7.08 9.86
N GLY A 71 30.87 -7.07 9.39
CA GLY A 71 29.68 -7.21 10.22
C GLY A 71 29.14 -5.89 10.78
N ASN A 72 29.65 -4.73 10.36
CA ASN A 72 29.13 -3.44 10.81
C ASN A 72 27.80 -3.12 10.11
N PRO A 73 26.80 -2.58 10.84
CA PRO A 73 25.52 -2.22 10.24
C PRO A 73 25.70 -1.04 9.28
N VAL A 74 25.26 -1.24 8.03
CA VAL A 74 25.22 -0.22 6.97
C VAL A 74 23.82 0.34 6.85
N VAL A 75 22.84 -0.56 6.89
CA VAL A 75 21.42 -0.22 6.86
C VAL A 75 20.69 -0.98 7.96
N ASP A 76 19.95 -0.24 8.77
CA ASP A 76 19.19 -0.77 9.90
C ASP A 76 17.74 -0.24 9.85
N ASN A 77 16.92 -0.57 10.85
CA ASN A 77 15.56 -0.12 10.99
C ASN A 77 15.39 0.60 12.34
N LYS A 78 14.70 1.74 12.34
CA LYS A 78 14.26 2.46 13.53
C LYS A 78 12.80 2.10 13.80
N SER A 79 12.51 1.70 15.03
CA SER A 79 11.14 1.48 15.50
C SER A 79 10.47 2.83 15.78
N LEU A 80 9.27 3.04 15.25
CA LEU A 80 8.46 4.25 15.42
C LEU A 80 7.06 3.89 15.88
N ARG A 81 6.62 4.47 17.00
CA ARG A 81 5.22 4.36 17.44
C ARG A 81 4.34 5.09 16.43
N THR A 82 3.31 4.42 15.94
CA THR A 82 2.52 4.89 14.81
C THR A 82 1.04 4.66 15.06
N ILE A 83 0.24 5.67 14.76
CA ILE A 83 -1.23 5.58 14.80
C ILE A 83 -1.72 5.35 13.39
N THR A 84 -2.50 4.30 13.20
CA THR A 84 -3.06 3.93 11.91
C THR A 84 -4.59 3.99 11.96
N TYR A 85 -5.19 4.14 10.79
CA TYR A 85 -6.63 4.06 10.61
C TYR A 85 -6.95 3.09 9.48
N THR A 86 -7.78 2.10 9.77
CA THR A 86 -8.31 1.16 8.79
C THR A 86 -9.76 1.51 8.50
N LYS A 87 -10.03 1.89 7.25
CA LYS A 87 -11.39 2.17 6.79
C LYS A 87 -12.19 0.88 6.63
N VAL A 88 -12.94 0.50 7.66
CA VAL A 88 -13.82 -0.67 7.61
C VAL A 88 -15.08 -0.39 6.78
N LYS A 89 -15.69 -1.45 6.24
CA LYS A 89 -16.88 -1.33 5.40
C LYS A 89 -18.08 -0.90 6.25
N GLY A 90 -18.84 0.10 5.76
CA GLY A 90 -20.11 0.52 6.38
C GLY A 90 -20.01 1.71 7.34
N VAL A 91 -18.79 2.19 7.67
CA VAL A 91 -18.61 3.38 8.52
C VAL A 91 -19.15 4.63 7.84
N LYS A 92 -19.98 5.39 8.56
CA LYS A 92 -20.54 6.64 8.05
C LYS A 92 -19.54 7.80 8.15
N GLN A 93 -19.68 8.82 7.32
CA GLN A 93 -18.75 9.96 7.32
C GLN A 93 -18.78 10.74 8.65
N GLU A 94 -19.90 10.75 9.35
CA GLU A 94 -20.07 11.38 10.65
C GLU A 94 -19.26 10.66 11.73
N GLU A 95 -19.17 9.33 11.67
CA GLU A 95 -18.37 8.51 12.60
C GLU A 95 -16.87 8.73 12.36
N ILE A 96 -16.45 8.82 11.10
CA ILE A 96 -15.06 9.18 10.75
C ILE A 96 -14.71 10.56 11.31
N LEU A 97 -15.60 11.55 11.16
CA LEU A 97 -15.39 12.89 11.70
C LEU A 97 -15.32 12.88 13.23
N LYS A 98 -16.15 12.09 13.90
CA LYS A 98 -16.13 11.94 15.36
C LYS A 98 -14.80 11.36 15.83
N SER A 99 -14.33 10.27 15.21
CA SER A 99 -13.02 9.68 15.52
C SER A 99 -11.86 10.66 15.25
N ALA A 100 -11.93 11.43 14.15
CA ALA A 100 -10.94 12.45 13.84
C ALA A 100 -10.88 13.56 14.91
N ARG A 101 -12.02 14.01 15.43
CA ARG A 101 -12.08 14.97 16.54
C ARG A 101 -11.46 14.43 17.82
N GLN A 102 -11.82 13.21 18.19
CA GLN A 102 -11.26 12.56 19.39
C GLN A 102 -9.75 12.35 19.27
N LEU A 103 -9.25 12.04 18.06
CA LEU A 103 -7.81 11.95 17.82
C LEU A 103 -7.13 13.31 17.93
N ALA A 104 -7.70 14.37 17.35
CA ALA A 104 -7.15 15.72 17.44
C ALA A 104 -7.08 16.28 18.87
N ASP A 105 -7.87 15.73 19.80
CA ASP A 105 -7.77 16.07 21.23
C ASP A 105 -6.51 15.46 21.90
N ILE A 106 -5.95 14.42 21.30
CA ILE A 106 -4.85 13.63 21.88
C ILE A 106 -3.54 13.85 21.12
N ILE A 107 -3.58 13.97 19.79
CA ILE A 107 -2.39 14.05 18.94
C ILE A 107 -2.28 15.40 18.22
N GLU A 108 -1.07 15.91 18.18
CA GLU A 108 -0.73 17.06 17.35
C GLU A 108 -0.21 16.60 15.98
N MET A 109 -0.78 17.12 14.90
CA MET A 109 -0.34 16.74 13.55
C MET A 109 0.93 17.48 13.14
N PRO A 110 1.89 16.83 12.45
CA PRO A 110 3.06 17.53 11.91
C PRO A 110 2.65 18.63 10.93
N GLN A 111 3.35 19.77 10.96
CA GLN A 111 3.06 20.90 10.07
C GLN A 111 3.13 20.51 8.59
N GLU A 112 4.04 19.61 8.22
CA GLU A 112 4.16 19.09 6.86
C GLU A 112 2.88 18.43 6.33
N ASP A 113 2.07 17.82 7.21
CA ASP A 113 0.81 17.20 6.83
C ASP A 113 -0.33 18.21 6.76
N ILE A 114 -0.26 19.27 7.56
CA ILE A 114 -1.19 20.40 7.50
C ILE A 114 -0.95 21.19 6.20
N ASP A 115 0.30 21.38 5.80
CA ASP A 115 0.67 22.12 4.60
C ASP A 115 0.27 21.40 3.30
N LYS A 116 0.08 20.07 3.35
CA LYS A 116 -0.46 19.28 2.24
C LYS A 116 -1.95 19.53 1.98
N LEU A 117 -2.67 20.15 2.92
CA LEU A 117 -4.10 20.43 2.77
C LEU A 117 -4.34 21.47 1.69
N THR A 118 -5.18 21.13 0.72
CA THR A 118 -5.53 22.05 -0.34
C THR A 118 -6.61 23.02 0.12
N GLU A 119 -6.70 24.18 -0.54
CA GLU A 119 -7.81 25.12 -0.32
C GLU A 119 -9.17 24.46 -0.57
N THR A 120 -9.22 23.48 -1.48
CA THR A 120 -10.42 22.68 -1.73
C THR A 120 -10.82 21.88 -0.49
N ASP A 121 -9.87 21.24 0.19
CA ASP A 121 -10.14 20.45 1.40
C ASP A 121 -10.69 21.33 2.52
N LYS A 122 -10.13 22.53 2.69
CA LYS A 122 -10.60 23.50 3.70
C LYS A 122 -12.02 23.98 3.40
N LYS A 123 -12.33 24.27 2.13
CA LYS A 123 -13.68 24.67 1.70
C LYS A 123 -14.70 23.57 1.92
N ASP A 124 -14.36 22.35 1.54
CA ASP A 124 -15.22 21.18 1.74
C ASP A 124 -15.47 20.92 3.22
N PHE A 125 -14.45 21.10 4.05
CA PHE A 125 -14.57 20.96 5.49
C PHE A 125 -15.44 22.05 6.11
N TRP A 126 -15.25 23.31 5.73
CA TRP A 126 -16.11 24.41 6.19
C TRP A 126 -17.58 24.19 5.83
N MET A 127 -17.86 23.71 4.61
CA MET A 127 -19.22 23.36 4.18
C MET A 127 -19.81 22.20 4.99
N GLN A 128 -18.97 21.23 5.39
CA GLN A 128 -19.38 20.12 6.24
C GLN A 128 -19.69 20.57 7.68
N LEU A 129 -18.95 21.54 8.22
CA LEU A 129 -19.20 22.10 9.55
C LEU A 129 -20.43 23.00 9.58
N ASN A 130 -20.70 23.71 8.48
CA ASN A 130 -21.76 24.70 8.37
C ASN A 130 -22.75 24.36 7.25
N PRO A 131 -23.53 23.26 7.37
CA PRO A 131 -24.38 22.78 6.29
C PRO A 131 -25.48 23.78 5.90
N GLU A 132 -26.02 24.54 6.86
CA GLU A 132 -27.05 25.56 6.59
C GLU A 132 -26.49 26.74 5.80
N LEU A 133 -25.38 27.33 6.28
CA LEU A 133 -24.70 28.43 5.58
C LEU A 133 -24.25 28.02 4.18
N ALA A 134 -23.75 26.78 4.02
CA ALA A 134 -23.35 26.25 2.73
C ALA A 134 -24.52 26.04 1.77
N GLN A 135 -25.72 25.76 2.26
CA GLN A 135 -26.93 25.70 1.43
C GLN A 135 -27.37 27.08 0.97
N ASP A 136 -27.30 28.08 1.85
CA ASP A 136 -27.68 29.46 1.54
C ASP A 136 -26.75 30.12 0.51
N LEU A 137 -25.52 29.60 0.35
CA LEU A 137 -24.61 30.06 -0.70
C LEU A 137 -25.17 29.84 -2.11
N VAL A 138 -26.11 28.92 -2.33
CA VAL A 138 -26.69 28.65 -3.66
C VAL A 138 -28.20 28.80 -3.63
N SER A 139 -28.73 29.70 -4.46
CA SER A 139 -30.16 29.95 -4.50
C SER A 139 -30.91 28.84 -5.25
N LYS A 140 -32.16 28.55 -4.84
CA LYS A 140 -33.05 27.59 -5.52
C LYS A 140 -33.19 27.88 -7.02
N LYS A 141 -33.26 29.16 -7.40
CA LYS A 141 -33.32 29.63 -8.80
C LYS A 141 -32.11 29.22 -9.64
N GLU A 142 -30.94 29.08 -9.03
CA GLU A 142 -29.72 28.66 -9.72
C GLU A 142 -29.66 27.16 -9.89
N ILE A 143 -30.16 26.40 -8.91
CA ILE A 143 -30.34 24.95 -9.01
C ILE A 143 -31.31 24.62 -10.14
N ASP A 144 -32.42 25.35 -10.23
CA ASP A 144 -33.42 25.15 -11.29
C ASP A 144 -32.86 25.48 -12.69
N LYS A 145 -31.98 26.49 -12.83
CA LYS A 145 -31.26 26.75 -14.10
C LYS A 145 -30.37 25.59 -14.58
N PHE A 146 -29.87 24.75 -13.67
CA PHE A 146 -29.13 23.54 -14.08
C PHE A 146 -30.08 22.42 -14.48
N ARG A 147 -31.22 22.30 -13.80
CA ARG A 147 -32.28 21.35 -14.16
C ARG A 147 -32.88 21.66 -15.53
N ASP A 148 -33.06 22.94 -15.85
CA ASP A 148 -33.54 23.42 -17.15
C ASP A 148 -32.56 23.10 -18.31
N LYS A 149 -31.33 22.71 -18.01
CA LYS A 149 -30.30 22.27 -18.98
C LYS A 149 -30.15 20.75 -19.04
N ASP A 150 -31.14 20.00 -18.57
CA ASP A 150 -31.14 18.52 -18.48
C ASP A 150 -30.01 17.92 -17.63
N ILE A 151 -29.37 18.72 -16.77
CA ILE A 151 -28.34 18.21 -15.87
C ILE A 151 -29.02 17.59 -14.65
N THR A 152 -28.93 16.28 -14.52
CA THR A 152 -29.61 15.51 -13.46
C THR A 152 -28.67 14.58 -12.70
N GLY A 153 -29.11 14.14 -11.52
CA GLY A 153 -28.36 13.19 -10.69
C GLY A 153 -26.99 13.68 -10.24
N LYS A 154 -25.99 12.78 -10.25
CA LYS A 154 -24.62 13.04 -9.75
C LYS A 154 -23.92 14.24 -10.41
N GLU A 155 -24.27 14.55 -11.67
CA GLU A 155 -23.66 15.68 -12.37
C GLU A 155 -24.19 17.03 -11.86
N LEU A 156 -25.48 17.07 -11.48
CA LEU A 156 -26.09 18.24 -10.85
C LEU A 156 -25.45 18.50 -9.48
N ASP A 157 -25.33 17.46 -8.66
CA ASP A 157 -24.71 17.55 -7.32
C ASP A 157 -23.28 18.09 -7.41
N LYS A 158 -22.49 17.57 -8.35
CA LYS A 158 -21.12 18.06 -8.58
C LYS A 158 -21.08 19.54 -8.95
N LYS A 159 -21.96 20.00 -9.85
CA LYS A 159 -22.01 21.42 -10.25
C LYS A 159 -22.47 22.34 -9.11
N ILE A 160 -23.38 21.87 -8.26
CA ILE A 160 -23.82 22.59 -7.07
C ILE A 160 -22.65 22.72 -6.08
N GLU A 161 -21.94 21.62 -5.81
CA GLU A 161 -20.78 21.63 -4.92
C GLU A 161 -19.66 22.53 -5.47
N ASP A 162 -19.38 22.48 -6.77
CA ASP A 162 -18.41 23.37 -7.42
C ASP A 162 -18.79 24.85 -7.29
N LEU A 163 -20.09 25.18 -7.37
CA LEU A 163 -20.58 26.54 -7.14
C LEU A 163 -20.43 26.97 -5.69
N LYS A 164 -20.78 26.10 -4.73
CA LYS A 164 -20.58 26.38 -3.31
C LYS A 164 -19.10 26.65 -3.03
N ARG A 165 -18.19 25.80 -3.51
CA ARG A 165 -16.72 25.99 -3.36
C ARG A 165 -16.23 27.33 -3.92
N LYS A 166 -16.78 27.79 -5.04
CA LYS A 166 -16.44 29.10 -5.63
C LYS A 166 -16.93 30.27 -4.78
N ARG A 167 -18.01 30.09 -4.02
CA ARG A 167 -18.63 31.12 -3.17
C ARG A 167 -18.10 31.13 -1.74
N VAL A 168 -17.47 30.03 -1.29
CA VAL A 168 -16.72 30.04 -0.02
C VAL A 168 -15.55 31.01 -0.19
N THR A 169 -15.60 32.10 0.60
CA THR A 169 -14.60 33.17 0.60
C THR A 169 -13.52 32.91 1.64
N ASP A 170 -12.38 33.61 1.52
CA ASP A 170 -11.29 33.52 2.50
C ASP A 170 -11.74 33.94 3.91
N LYS A 171 -12.74 34.82 4.01
CA LYS A 171 -13.35 35.21 5.29
C LYS A 171 -14.02 34.02 5.99
N ASN A 172 -14.67 33.13 5.25
CA ASN A 172 -15.25 31.92 5.79
C ASN A 172 -14.17 30.93 6.23
N LEU A 173 -13.06 30.87 5.49
CA LEU A 173 -11.94 30.00 5.85
C LEU A 173 -11.22 30.47 7.12
N GLN A 174 -11.24 31.76 7.44
CA GLN A 174 -10.73 32.31 8.70
C GLN A 174 -11.57 31.92 9.93
N GLU A 175 -12.79 31.43 9.75
CA GLU A 175 -13.62 30.91 10.85
C GLU A 175 -13.12 29.54 11.34
N LEU A 176 -12.33 28.82 10.52
CA LEU A 176 -11.75 27.54 10.92
C LEU A 176 -10.66 27.78 11.97
N THR A 177 -10.83 27.17 13.13
CA THR A 177 -9.84 27.23 14.20
C THR A 177 -8.61 26.37 13.87
N ALA A 178 -7.48 26.60 14.55
CA ALA A 178 -6.30 25.74 14.39
C ALA A 178 -6.63 24.25 14.66
N LYS A 179 -7.50 24.00 15.63
CA LYS A 179 -7.98 22.65 15.95
C LYS A 179 -8.84 22.05 14.83
N ASP A 180 -9.68 22.86 14.17
CA ASP A 180 -10.46 22.40 13.02
C ASP A 180 -9.55 21.99 11.85
N ILE A 181 -8.42 22.69 11.67
CA ILE A 181 -7.40 22.34 10.67
C ILE A 181 -6.72 21.01 11.01
N GLU A 182 -6.42 20.74 12.28
CA GLU A 182 -5.88 19.45 12.72
C GLU A 182 -6.87 18.30 12.49
N VAL A 183 -8.13 18.51 12.85
CA VAL A 183 -9.21 17.54 12.59
C VAL A 183 -9.32 17.26 11.09
N LEU A 184 -9.21 18.30 10.25
CA LEU A 184 -9.20 18.15 8.80
C LEU A 184 -7.99 17.36 8.32
N ALA A 185 -6.79 17.61 8.85
CA ALA A 185 -5.59 16.86 8.49
C ALA A 185 -5.74 15.36 8.80
N ILE A 186 -6.23 15.03 10.01
CA ILE A 186 -6.48 13.65 10.42
C ILE A 186 -7.56 13.02 9.54
N LYS A 187 -8.71 13.69 9.37
CA LYS A 187 -9.81 13.21 8.54
C LYS A 187 -9.36 12.95 7.10
N SER A 188 -8.60 13.87 6.52
CA SER A 188 -8.08 13.74 5.15
C SER A 188 -7.28 12.45 5.00
N LYS A 189 -6.35 12.18 5.94
CA LYS A 189 -5.59 10.91 5.98
C LYS A 189 -6.48 9.69 6.20
N MET A 190 -7.49 9.75 7.06
CA MET A 190 -8.43 8.64 7.25
C MET A 190 -9.23 8.32 5.97
N THR A 191 -9.56 9.34 5.18
CA THR A 191 -10.37 9.19 3.96
C THR A 191 -9.58 8.82 2.72
N SER A 192 -8.28 9.13 2.65
CA SER A 192 -7.43 8.89 1.49
C SER A 192 -6.99 7.42 1.34
N GLY A 193 -7.09 6.62 2.41
CA GLY A 193 -6.74 5.20 2.41
C GLY A 193 -7.69 4.31 1.60
N PHE A 194 -7.16 3.19 1.10
CA PHE A 194 -7.97 2.14 0.50
C PHE A 194 -8.84 1.44 1.55
N GLN A 195 -10.00 0.93 1.15
CA GLN A 195 -10.85 0.15 2.05
C GLN A 195 -10.10 -1.06 2.58
N MET A 196 -10.23 -1.31 3.89
CA MET A 196 -9.60 -2.44 4.59
C MET A 196 -8.06 -2.44 4.60
N ALA A 197 -7.42 -1.37 4.14
CA ALA A 197 -5.97 -1.17 4.26
C ALA A 197 -5.69 -0.17 5.39
N PRO A 198 -4.71 -0.44 6.26
CA PRO A 198 -4.32 0.49 7.29
C PRO A 198 -3.59 1.68 6.64
N GLN A 199 -4.03 2.88 6.99
CA GLN A 199 -3.42 4.14 6.59
C GLN A 199 -2.74 4.79 7.78
N ILE A 200 -1.49 5.22 7.61
CA ILE A 200 -0.76 5.89 8.69
C ILE A 200 -1.30 7.30 8.87
N ILE A 201 -1.78 7.61 10.09
CA ILE A 201 -2.25 8.94 10.46
C ILE A 201 -1.06 9.77 10.96
N LYS A 202 -0.36 9.31 11.99
CA LYS A 202 0.79 9.98 12.58
C LYS A 202 1.90 8.97 12.90
N LYS A 203 3.14 9.33 12.56
CA LYS A 203 4.36 8.58 12.90
C LYS A 203 5.08 9.25 14.06
N ASP A 204 5.94 8.48 14.71
CA ASP A 204 6.80 8.93 15.80
C ASP A 204 6.01 9.64 16.91
N VAL A 205 4.90 9.01 17.32
CA VAL A 205 4.09 9.55 18.42
C VAL A 205 4.84 9.43 19.75
N SER A 206 4.61 10.40 20.63
CA SER A 206 5.13 10.37 21.98
C SER A 206 4.57 9.15 22.74
N GLU A 207 5.28 8.75 23.78
CA GLU A 207 4.86 7.62 24.60
C GLU A 207 3.52 7.89 25.30
N GLN A 208 3.30 9.13 25.74
CA GLN A 208 2.04 9.56 26.35
C GLN A 208 0.88 9.48 25.36
N GLU A 209 1.03 10.06 24.15
CA GLU A 209 0.01 9.98 23.10
C GLU A 209 -0.31 8.53 22.75
N TYR A 210 0.72 7.69 22.59
CA TYR A 210 0.56 6.27 22.28
C TYR A 210 -0.22 5.53 23.36
N ALA A 211 0.10 5.75 24.63
CA ALA A 211 -0.56 5.10 25.75
C ALA A 211 -2.04 5.49 25.84
N VAL A 212 -2.35 6.79 25.76
CA VAL A 212 -3.73 7.30 25.83
C VAL A 212 -4.59 6.74 24.71
N ILE A 213 -4.06 6.66 23.49
CA ILE A 213 -4.81 6.08 22.35
C ILE A 213 -4.97 4.57 22.53
N SER A 214 -3.92 3.86 22.93
CA SER A 214 -3.94 2.40 23.11
C SER A 214 -4.99 1.97 24.15
N GLU A 215 -5.18 2.76 25.20
CA GLU A 215 -6.23 2.51 26.21
C GLU A 215 -7.64 2.80 25.68
N ASN A 216 -7.77 3.72 24.71
CA ASN A 216 -9.04 4.20 24.21
C ASN A 216 -9.44 3.62 22.84
N LEU A 217 -8.73 2.60 22.33
CA LEU A 217 -8.99 2.00 21.01
C LEU A 217 -10.44 1.51 20.86
N ALA A 218 -11.06 1.03 21.94
CA ALA A 218 -12.45 0.57 21.93
C ALA A 218 -13.45 1.67 21.54
N ASN A 219 -13.14 2.94 21.80
CA ASN A 219 -13.99 4.08 21.46
C ASN A 219 -13.61 4.76 20.13
N LEU A 220 -12.54 4.29 19.47
CA LEU A 220 -12.00 4.84 18.24
C LEU A 220 -12.10 3.80 17.12
N PRO A 221 -13.29 3.60 16.53
CA PRO A 221 -13.50 2.55 15.54
C PRO A 221 -12.58 2.73 14.34
N GLY A 222 -11.83 1.67 14.02
CA GLY A 222 -10.87 1.63 12.92
C GLY A 222 -9.50 2.23 13.23
N VAL A 223 -9.30 2.87 14.39
CA VAL A 223 -7.98 3.33 14.83
C VAL A 223 -7.22 2.17 15.46
N ASP A 224 -5.92 2.10 15.18
CA ASP A 224 -5.02 1.17 15.83
C ASP A 224 -3.70 1.87 16.22
N ALA A 225 -3.07 1.38 17.28
CA ALA A 225 -1.82 1.90 17.82
C ALA A 225 -0.75 0.81 17.71
N SER A 226 0.10 0.92 16.68
CA SER A 226 1.09 -0.10 16.35
C SER A 226 2.51 0.46 16.29
N VAL A 227 3.48 -0.43 16.23
CA VAL A 227 4.88 -0.09 16.02
C VAL A 227 5.21 -0.31 14.56
N ASP A 228 5.63 0.76 13.89
CA ASP A 228 6.11 0.73 12.52
C ASP A 228 7.65 0.79 12.47
N TRP A 229 8.22 0.49 11.32
CA TRP A 229 9.66 0.39 11.11
C TRP A 229 10.11 1.28 9.95
N GLU A 230 11.02 2.20 10.22
CA GLU A 230 11.61 3.08 9.22
C GLU A 230 13.06 2.69 8.91
N ARG A 231 13.43 2.73 7.63
CA ARG A 231 14.77 2.35 7.16
C ARG A 231 15.77 3.46 7.48
N ILE A 232 16.85 3.15 8.20
CA ILE A 232 17.93 4.08 8.55
C ILE A 232 19.27 3.67 7.93
N TYR A 233 20.05 4.65 7.51
CA TYR A 233 21.37 4.44 6.88
C TYR A 233 22.45 5.04 7.78
N VAL A 234 23.26 4.19 8.42
CA VAL A 234 24.12 4.55 9.57
C VAL A 234 25.19 5.59 9.24
N ASN A 235 25.78 5.52 8.04
CA ASN A 235 26.94 6.35 7.66
C ASN A 235 26.54 7.61 6.86
N ASP A 236 25.53 8.37 7.29
CA ASP A 236 25.00 9.56 6.58
C ASP A 236 24.63 9.30 5.11
N GLY A 237 24.19 8.09 4.80
CA GLY A 237 23.93 7.67 3.42
C GLY A 237 25.20 7.58 2.55
N LEU A 238 26.38 7.41 3.15
CA LEU A 238 27.55 6.92 2.42
C LEU A 238 27.14 5.65 1.68
N PHE A 239 27.40 5.62 0.38
CA PHE A 239 27.01 4.51 -0.50
C PHE A 239 25.50 4.40 -0.80
N ARG A 240 24.67 5.41 -0.47
CA ARG A 240 23.23 5.42 -0.78
C ARG A 240 22.93 5.25 -2.27
N SER A 241 23.82 5.72 -3.15
CA SER A 241 23.70 5.55 -4.61
C SER A 241 23.84 4.10 -5.09
N VAL A 242 24.35 3.19 -4.26
CA VAL A 242 24.49 1.75 -4.58
C VAL A 242 23.57 0.91 -3.69
N LEU A 243 23.35 1.31 -2.43
CA LEU A 243 22.37 0.66 -1.57
C LEU A 243 20.95 0.85 -2.13
N GLY A 244 20.67 2.06 -2.61
CA GLY A 244 19.34 2.45 -3.07
C GLY A 244 18.40 2.87 -1.96
N ASN A 245 17.15 3.13 -2.34
CA ASN A 245 16.09 3.64 -1.48
C ASN A 245 14.92 2.66 -1.39
N VAL A 246 14.19 2.75 -0.30
CA VAL A 246 12.88 2.10 -0.10
C VAL A 246 11.77 3.14 -0.34
N SER A 247 10.57 2.73 -0.73
CA SER A 247 9.41 3.61 -0.78
C SER A 247 8.97 4.02 0.63
N ASN A 248 8.37 5.21 0.72
CA ASN A 248 7.83 5.72 1.97
C ASN A 248 6.37 5.27 2.15
N ALA A 249 5.85 5.32 3.38
CA ALA A 249 4.49 4.89 3.67
C ALA A 249 3.40 5.68 2.91
N ASP A 250 3.64 6.97 2.62
CA ASP A 250 2.71 7.81 1.84
C ASP A 250 2.74 7.47 0.34
N GLU A 251 3.87 6.93 -0.14
CA GLU A 251 4.06 6.57 -1.55
C GLU A 251 3.56 5.15 -1.84
N GLY A 252 3.80 4.21 -0.91
CA GLY A 252 3.44 2.80 -1.06
C GLY A 252 4.20 2.12 -2.21
N LEU A 253 3.48 1.35 -3.02
CA LEU A 253 4.05 0.64 -4.17
C LEU A 253 4.34 1.60 -5.36
N PRO A 254 5.51 1.46 -6.03
CA PRO A 254 5.81 2.19 -7.26
C PRO A 254 4.77 1.96 -8.34
N ARG A 255 4.28 3.05 -8.95
CA ARG A 255 3.20 3.00 -9.96
C ARG A 255 3.58 2.18 -11.18
N GLU A 256 4.85 2.21 -11.57
CA GLU A 256 5.39 1.54 -12.75
C GLU A 256 5.43 0.01 -12.59
N ARG A 257 5.42 -0.49 -11.35
CA ARG A 257 5.52 -1.92 -11.02
C ARG A 257 4.39 -2.39 -10.11
N LEU A 258 3.27 -1.69 -10.13
CA LEU A 258 2.14 -1.99 -9.26
C LEU A 258 1.68 -3.46 -9.41
N ASP A 259 1.41 -3.90 -10.64
CA ASP A 259 0.92 -5.25 -10.91
C ASP A 259 1.94 -6.34 -10.52
N TYR A 260 3.23 -6.05 -10.69
CA TYR A 260 4.32 -6.94 -10.29
C TYR A 260 4.26 -7.28 -8.79
N TYR A 261 3.97 -6.28 -7.95
CA TYR A 261 3.90 -6.44 -6.51
C TYR A 261 2.53 -6.99 -6.07
N LEU A 262 1.42 -6.54 -6.65
CA LEU A 262 0.08 -7.02 -6.30
C LEU A 262 -0.09 -8.53 -6.51
N VAL A 263 0.50 -9.10 -7.59
CA VAL A 263 0.47 -10.55 -7.83
C VAL A 263 1.32 -11.34 -6.82
N ARG A 264 2.26 -10.67 -6.14
CA ARG A 264 3.12 -11.23 -5.10
C ARG A 264 2.57 -10.98 -3.69
N ASP A 265 1.28 -10.71 -3.57
CA ASP A 265 0.56 -10.50 -2.30
C ASP A 265 1.00 -9.23 -1.53
N TYR A 266 1.60 -8.26 -2.22
CA TYR A 266 1.85 -6.95 -1.65
C TYR A 266 0.57 -6.13 -1.62
N SER A 267 0.40 -5.36 -0.55
CA SER A 267 -0.62 -4.34 -0.41
C SER A 267 -0.13 -3.02 -1.03
N ARG A 268 -1.06 -2.19 -1.51
CA ARG A 268 -0.74 -0.91 -2.15
C ARG A 268 0.07 0.04 -1.26
N ASN A 269 -0.10 -0.06 0.04
CA ASN A 269 0.57 0.78 1.04
C ASN A 269 1.92 0.18 1.51
N ASP A 270 2.34 -0.95 0.93
CA ASP A 270 3.59 -1.59 1.33
C ASP A 270 4.82 -0.80 0.88
N ARG A 271 5.86 -0.91 1.70
CA ARG A 271 7.17 -0.33 1.42
C ARG A 271 8.08 -1.35 0.77
N VAL A 272 8.62 -0.99 -0.39
CA VAL A 272 9.46 -1.86 -1.22
C VAL A 272 10.74 -1.16 -1.64
N GLY A 273 11.79 -1.94 -1.88
CA GLY A 273 13.04 -1.48 -2.46
C GLY A 273 12.81 -0.93 -3.87
N LYS A 274 13.09 0.36 -4.05
CA LYS A 274 12.86 1.07 -5.32
C LYS A 274 14.04 1.03 -6.27
N SER A 275 15.26 0.83 -5.75
CA SER A 275 16.47 0.96 -6.56
C SER A 275 17.63 0.12 -6.02
N TYR A 276 18.54 -0.26 -6.92
CA TYR A 276 19.83 -0.90 -6.61
C TYR A 276 19.71 -2.10 -5.67
N ILE A 277 20.57 -2.22 -4.63
CA ILE A 277 20.62 -3.38 -3.73
C ILE A 277 19.27 -3.62 -3.04
N GLU A 278 18.61 -2.56 -2.55
CA GLU A 278 17.29 -2.68 -1.91
C GLU A 278 16.25 -3.32 -2.84
N GLN A 279 16.26 -2.97 -4.14
CA GLN A 279 15.36 -3.58 -5.12
C GLN A 279 15.80 -4.98 -5.54
N GLN A 280 17.10 -5.16 -5.78
CA GLN A 280 17.66 -6.44 -6.25
C GLN A 280 17.45 -7.57 -5.26
N TYR A 281 17.49 -7.25 -3.96
CA TYR A 281 17.33 -8.20 -2.87
C TYR A 281 15.99 -8.02 -2.13
N GLU A 282 14.96 -7.44 -2.75
CA GLU A 282 13.64 -7.27 -2.14
C GLU A 282 13.11 -8.60 -1.58
N ASP A 283 13.17 -9.69 -2.35
CA ASP A 283 12.66 -11.01 -1.95
C ASP A 283 13.36 -11.58 -0.70
N VAL A 284 14.57 -11.11 -0.39
CA VAL A 284 15.36 -11.53 0.77
C VAL A 284 15.16 -10.57 1.94
N LEU A 285 15.17 -9.27 1.67
CA LEU A 285 15.09 -8.20 2.65
C LEU A 285 13.66 -7.95 3.14
N HIS A 286 12.65 -8.29 2.34
CA HIS A 286 11.24 -8.17 2.72
C HIS A 286 10.90 -9.17 3.82
N GLY A 287 10.23 -8.69 4.87
CA GLY A 287 9.74 -9.53 5.96
C GLY A 287 8.31 -10.00 5.70
N THR A 288 7.94 -11.15 6.23
CA THR A 288 6.54 -11.61 6.18
C THR A 288 5.74 -10.85 7.23
N LYS A 289 4.67 -10.17 6.82
CA LYS A 289 3.87 -9.30 7.70
C LYS A 289 3.27 -10.05 8.87
N LYS A 290 3.03 -9.29 9.94
CA LYS A 290 2.15 -9.74 11.02
C LYS A 290 0.71 -9.57 10.54
N GLU A 291 -0.07 -10.64 10.54
CA GLU A 291 -1.46 -10.61 10.12
C GLU A 291 -2.38 -10.68 11.32
N VAL A 292 -3.33 -9.77 11.34
CA VAL A 292 -4.25 -9.60 12.45
C VAL A 292 -5.67 -9.56 11.90
N ARG A 293 -6.53 -10.45 12.40
CA ARG A 293 -7.94 -10.55 12.02
C ARG A 293 -8.80 -9.78 13.02
N SER A 294 -9.44 -8.72 12.55
CA SER A 294 -10.46 -7.98 13.30
C SER A 294 -11.81 -8.66 13.09
N ILE A 295 -12.38 -9.19 14.18
CA ILE A 295 -13.73 -9.76 14.21
C ILE A 295 -14.73 -8.64 14.47
N ALA A 296 -15.65 -8.46 13.53
CA ALA A 296 -16.71 -7.46 13.63
C ALA A 296 -18.04 -8.10 14.06
N ASP A 297 -18.86 -7.36 14.81
CA ASP A 297 -20.26 -7.73 15.04
C ASP A 297 -21.08 -7.60 13.75
N LYS A 298 -22.31 -8.13 13.74
CA LYS A 298 -23.29 -7.97 12.66
C LYS A 298 -23.61 -6.51 12.30
N GLN A 299 -23.28 -5.56 13.18
CA GLN A 299 -23.38 -4.12 12.93
C GLN A 299 -22.08 -3.46 12.43
N GLY A 300 -20.99 -4.22 12.28
CA GLY A 300 -19.71 -3.73 11.73
C GLY A 300 -18.72 -3.16 12.75
N ASN A 301 -19.04 -3.21 14.05
CA ASN A 301 -18.14 -2.77 15.11
C ASN A 301 -17.09 -3.85 15.41
N THR A 302 -15.80 -3.50 15.47
CA THR A 302 -14.73 -4.40 15.86
C THR A 302 -14.88 -4.80 17.33
N ILE A 303 -15.10 -6.09 17.59
CA ILE A 303 -15.23 -6.65 18.95
C ILE A 303 -13.87 -7.10 19.46
N ARG A 304 -13.12 -7.83 18.62
CA ARG A 304 -11.88 -8.51 19.02
C ARG A 304 -10.92 -8.62 17.86
N THR A 305 -9.65 -8.56 18.21
CA THR A 305 -8.54 -8.64 17.29
C THR A 305 -7.75 -9.91 17.58
N GLU A 306 -7.62 -10.80 16.61
CA GLU A 306 -6.91 -12.07 16.73
C GLU A 306 -5.67 -12.08 15.84
N THR A 307 -4.52 -12.47 16.40
CA THR A 307 -3.32 -12.62 15.57
C THR A 307 -3.43 -13.91 14.76
N VAL A 308 -3.39 -13.78 13.44
CA VAL A 308 -3.38 -14.91 12.50
C VAL A 308 -1.94 -15.40 12.34
N THR A 309 -1.01 -14.47 12.13
CA THR A 309 0.40 -14.74 11.91
C THR A 309 1.23 -13.68 12.63
N GLU A 310 2.24 -14.06 13.43
CA GLU A 310 3.08 -13.09 14.17
C GLU A 310 4.03 -12.26 13.27
N GLY A 311 4.18 -12.66 12.01
CA GLY A 311 5.14 -12.05 11.09
C GLY A 311 6.58 -12.41 11.42
N LYS A 312 7.50 -12.15 10.49
CA LYS A 312 8.94 -12.40 10.63
C LYS A 312 9.71 -11.31 9.91
N SER A 313 10.78 -10.86 10.54
CA SER A 313 11.74 -9.94 9.91
C SER A 313 12.31 -10.56 8.63
N GLY A 314 12.61 -9.71 7.65
CA GLY A 314 13.35 -10.11 6.46
C GLY A 314 14.75 -10.61 6.82
N LYS A 315 15.38 -11.35 5.90
CA LYS A 315 16.72 -11.91 6.09
C LYS A 315 17.78 -10.83 5.90
N ASN A 316 18.84 -10.90 6.69
CA ASN A 316 19.94 -9.96 6.61
C ASN A 316 20.83 -10.23 5.38
N LEU A 317 21.45 -9.17 4.86
CA LEU A 317 22.41 -9.23 3.77
C LEU A 317 23.78 -8.76 4.25
N THR A 318 24.84 -9.49 3.91
CA THR A 318 26.22 -9.07 4.15
C THR A 318 26.88 -8.72 2.83
N LEU A 319 27.40 -7.51 2.73
CA LEU A 319 28.11 -7.02 1.54
C LEU A 319 29.57 -7.47 1.57
N THR A 320 30.20 -7.54 0.40
CA THR A 320 31.64 -7.80 0.28
C THR A 320 32.50 -6.54 0.50
N ILE A 321 31.84 -5.38 0.64
CA ILE A 321 32.46 -4.07 0.75
C ILE A 321 32.84 -3.80 2.21
N ASP A 322 34.02 -3.20 2.39
CA ASP A 322 34.47 -2.65 3.66
C ASP A 322 34.08 -1.17 3.76
N MET A 323 33.27 -0.81 4.77
CA MET A 323 32.79 0.57 4.91
C MET A 323 33.87 1.51 5.44
N GLU A 324 34.80 1.05 6.26
CA GLU A 324 35.90 1.87 6.77
C GLU A 324 36.90 2.18 5.66
N LEU A 325 37.23 1.19 4.82
CA LEU A 325 38.03 1.41 3.61
C LEU A 325 37.33 2.40 2.66
N GLN A 326 36.02 2.25 2.46
CA GLN A 326 35.24 3.12 1.59
C GLN A 326 35.17 4.57 2.12
N LYS A 327 34.99 4.75 3.43
CA LYS A 327 35.03 6.05 4.11
C LYS A 327 36.39 6.72 3.92
N LYS A 328 37.49 5.99 4.17
CA LYS A 328 38.86 6.50 4.04
C LYS A 328 39.17 6.92 2.61
N SER A 329 38.91 6.04 1.65
CA SER A 329 39.11 6.30 0.21
C SER A 329 38.33 7.54 -0.25
N ARG A 330 37.06 7.68 0.15
CA ARG A 330 36.25 8.86 -0.20
C ARG A 330 36.75 10.13 0.49
N GLY A 331 37.25 10.04 1.71
CA GLY A 331 37.89 11.14 2.44
C GLY A 331 39.13 11.66 1.72
N GLU A 332 40.00 10.77 1.25
CA GLU A 332 41.17 11.10 0.42
C GLU A 332 40.76 11.63 -0.95
N HIS A 333 39.79 11.01 -1.62
CA HIS A 333 39.29 11.47 -2.90
C HIS A 333 38.67 12.88 -2.79
N ARG A 334 37.94 13.19 -1.70
CA ARG A 334 37.39 14.52 -1.44
C ARG A 334 38.47 15.56 -1.15
N LYS A 335 39.56 15.18 -0.49
CA LYS A 335 40.76 16.04 -0.32
C LYS A 335 41.43 16.31 -1.66
N ASN A 336 41.57 15.29 -2.51
CA ASN A 336 42.17 15.43 -3.84
C ASN A 336 41.26 16.18 -4.84
N ILE A 337 39.94 16.03 -4.76
CA ILE A 337 38.97 16.75 -5.61
C ILE A 337 38.97 18.26 -5.32
N LYS A 338 39.14 18.68 -4.06
CA LYS A 338 39.31 20.12 -3.74
C LYS A 338 40.58 20.73 -4.36
N THR A 339 41.56 19.91 -4.72
CA THR A 339 42.84 20.34 -5.30
C THR A 339 42.89 20.18 -6.82
N ILE A 340 41.88 19.55 -7.45
CA ILE A 340 41.99 19.10 -8.84
C ILE A 340 40.67 19.35 -9.61
N TYR A 341 40.55 20.55 -10.21
CA TYR A 341 39.90 20.63 -11.54
C TYR A 341 40.96 20.26 -12.59
N ARG A 342 40.57 19.37 -13.50
CA ARG A 342 41.39 18.56 -14.44
C ARG A 342 42.03 17.35 -13.79
N ILE A 343 41.44 16.18 -14.03
CA ILE A 343 42.14 15.09 -14.72
C ILE A 343 41.09 14.17 -15.37
N ARG A 344 41.44 13.71 -16.56
CA ARG A 344 40.65 12.96 -17.53
C ARG A 344 40.57 11.49 -17.08
N ILE A 345 39.37 10.96 -16.90
CA ILE A 345 39.15 9.54 -16.57
C ILE A 345 39.39 8.70 -17.83
N ASN A 346 40.22 7.67 -17.71
CA ASN A 346 40.38 6.63 -18.72
C ASN A 346 40.03 5.30 -18.05
N VAL A 347 39.08 4.57 -18.64
CA VAL A 347 38.61 3.27 -18.12
C VAL A 347 39.17 2.18 -19.03
N ARG A 348 39.74 1.12 -18.46
CA ARG A 348 40.03 -0.13 -19.19
C ARG A 348 39.38 -1.31 -18.46
N PRO A 349 38.78 -2.27 -19.18
CA PRO A 349 38.36 -3.52 -18.60
C PRO A 349 39.58 -4.46 -18.45
N CYS A 350 39.60 -5.26 -17.39
CA CYS A 350 40.58 -6.34 -17.22
C CYS A 350 39.80 -7.66 -17.18
N PHE A 351 39.94 -8.46 -18.23
CA PHE A 351 39.59 -9.88 -18.23
C PHE A 351 40.78 -10.66 -17.68
N ARG A 352 40.51 -11.60 -16.77
CA ARG A 352 41.49 -12.60 -16.34
C ARG A 352 40.89 -13.97 -16.64
N SER A 353 41.49 -14.65 -17.61
CA SER A 353 41.23 -16.04 -17.97
C SER A 353 42.24 -16.90 -17.24
N ASP A 354 41.76 -17.86 -16.45
CA ASP A 354 42.58 -18.98 -16.00
C ASP A 354 42.30 -20.17 -16.95
N ASP A 355 43.35 -20.93 -17.27
CA ASP A 355 43.46 -22.21 -18.00
C ASP A 355 42.20 -23.09 -18.11
N GLU A 356 41.97 -23.96 -19.10
CA GLU A 356 42.66 -24.43 -20.30
C GLU A 356 41.59 -25.23 -21.07
N SER A 357 41.27 -24.88 -22.33
CA SER A 357 40.83 -25.78 -23.41
C SER A 357 40.01 -25.00 -24.43
N GLU A 358 40.62 -24.63 -25.56
CA GLU A 358 40.09 -24.89 -26.91
C GLU A 358 40.91 -24.10 -27.94
N LYS A 359 41.48 -24.85 -28.88
CA LYS A 359 42.11 -24.32 -30.10
C LYS A 359 41.01 -23.81 -31.04
N TRP A 360 41.20 -22.66 -31.70
CA TRP A 360 41.31 -22.47 -33.17
C TRP A 360 41.38 -20.95 -33.52
N PRO A 361 41.90 -20.56 -34.71
CA PRO A 361 42.75 -19.38 -34.89
C PRO A 361 42.20 -18.23 -35.78
N SER A 362 42.92 -17.11 -35.73
CA SER A 362 43.27 -16.18 -36.83
C SER A 362 42.19 -15.38 -37.58
N ILE A 363 41.56 -14.35 -36.96
CA ILE A 363 40.96 -13.20 -37.71
C ILE A 363 41.23 -11.83 -37.03
N ILE A 364 42.10 -11.69 -36.02
CA ILE A 364 42.31 -10.41 -35.31
C ILE A 364 43.78 -9.98 -35.34
N ASN A 365 44.39 -9.87 -36.53
CA ASN A 365 45.73 -9.27 -36.67
C ASN A 365 45.85 -8.21 -37.79
N GLY A 366 44.72 -7.74 -38.33
CA GLY A 366 44.69 -6.65 -39.32
C GLY A 366 44.27 -5.28 -38.76
N TRP A 367 43.37 -5.24 -37.77
CA TRP A 367 42.69 -4.01 -37.35
C TRP A 367 43.41 -3.22 -36.26
N GLU A 368 44.23 -3.87 -35.43
CA GLU A 368 45.00 -3.19 -34.37
C GLU A 368 46.17 -2.34 -34.92
N LYS A 369 46.73 -2.72 -36.07
CA LYS A 369 47.82 -1.94 -36.69
C LYS A 369 47.33 -0.66 -37.39
N ALA A 370 46.07 -0.59 -37.81
CA ALA A 370 45.51 0.59 -38.46
C ALA A 370 45.14 1.70 -37.45
N CYS A 371 44.67 1.33 -36.26
CA CYS A 371 44.30 2.31 -35.23
C CYS A 371 45.52 2.93 -34.53
N ARG A 372 46.64 2.21 -34.41
CA ARG A 372 47.85 2.72 -33.73
C ARG A 372 48.61 3.77 -34.55
N LYS A 373 48.53 3.74 -35.89
CA LYS A 373 49.29 4.65 -36.77
C LYS A 373 48.61 6.00 -37.07
N ARG A 374 47.35 6.19 -36.67
CA ARG A 374 46.59 7.43 -36.92
C ARG A 374 46.40 8.32 -35.68
N TRP A 375 46.92 7.89 -34.53
CA TRP A 375 46.84 8.64 -33.28
C TRP A 375 48.00 9.63 -33.05
N GLU A 376 49.07 9.55 -33.84
CA GLU A 376 50.21 10.47 -33.74
C GLU A 376 50.01 11.83 -34.44
N ASN A 377 49.05 11.95 -35.37
CA ASN A 377 48.80 13.21 -36.08
C ASN A 377 47.55 13.91 -35.54
N GLY A 378 47.76 14.78 -34.56
CA GLY A 378 46.74 15.51 -33.81
C GLY A 378 45.73 16.28 -34.67
N SER A 379 44.53 15.73 -34.82
CA SER A 379 43.32 16.48 -35.17
C SER A 379 42.16 16.06 -34.28
N ARG A 380 41.73 16.97 -33.40
CA ARG A 380 40.48 16.86 -32.63
C ARG A 380 39.32 17.23 -33.56
N ARG A 381 38.61 16.26 -34.15
CA ARG A 381 37.21 16.44 -34.58
C ARG A 381 36.41 15.15 -34.42
N LEU A 382 35.20 15.36 -33.91
CA LEU A 382 33.98 14.55 -33.87
C LEU A 382 34.05 13.11 -34.40
N CYS A 383 33.59 12.17 -33.56
CA CYS A 383 32.77 11.02 -33.98
C CYS A 383 31.83 10.62 -32.84
N PHE A 384 30.75 11.39 -32.66
CA PHE A 384 29.48 10.84 -32.20
C PHE A 384 28.77 10.38 -33.47
N ARG A 385 28.60 9.07 -33.68
CA ARG A 385 27.47 8.50 -34.44
C ARG A 385 27.51 6.96 -34.43
N HIS A 386 26.35 6.41 -34.06
CA HIS A 386 25.81 5.11 -34.45
C HIS A 386 26.41 3.85 -33.81
N ALA A 387 25.73 3.39 -32.76
CA ALA A 387 25.51 1.97 -32.51
C ALA A 387 24.05 1.75 -32.03
N ASP A 388 23.09 2.36 -32.71
CA ASP A 388 21.73 1.81 -32.80
C ASP A 388 21.74 0.88 -34.02
N LYS A 389 21.83 -0.42 -33.76
CA LYS A 389 21.41 -1.56 -34.60
C LYS A 389 22.13 -2.82 -34.13
N PHE A 390 21.60 -3.45 -33.09
CA PHE A 390 21.50 -4.90 -32.99
C PHE A 390 20.19 -5.18 -32.24
N ILE A 391 19.21 -5.67 -33.01
CA ILE A 391 18.00 -6.35 -32.54
C ILE A 391 18.42 -7.68 -31.92
#